data_AF-A0A067DYS7-F1
#
_entry.id   AF-A0A067DYS7-F1
#
_cell.length_a   1.000
_cell.length_b   1.000
_cell.length_c   1.000
_cell.angle_alpha   90.00
_cell.angle_beta   90.00
_cell.angle_gamma   90.00
#
_symmetry.space_group_name_H-M   'P 1'
#
loop_
_entity.id
_entity.type
_entity.pdbx_description
1 polymer ?
#
loop_
_entity_poly.entity_id
_entity_poly.type
_entity_poly.pdbx_seq_one_letter_code
_entity_poly.pdbx_strand_id
1 'polypeptide(L)'
;DRDLNEYSPSASSTSKHLSCSHRLCDLGTSCQNPKQPCPYTMDYYTENTSSSGLLVEDILHLISGGDNALKNSVQASVIIGCGMKQSGGYLDGVAPDGLIGLGLGEISVPSLLAKAGLIRNSFSMCFDKDDSGRIFFGDQGPATQQSTSFLASNGKYITYIIGVETCCIGSSCLKQTSFKAIVDSGSSFTFLPKEVYETIAAEFDRQVNDTITSFEGYPWKCCYKSSSQRLPKLPSVKLMFPQNNSFVVNNPVFVIYGTQVGVS
;
A
#
# COMPACT_ATOMS: atom_id res chain seq x y z
N ASP A 1 20.01 3.35 -19.06
CA ASP A 1 18.94 2.42 -19.46
C ASP A 1 18.71 1.41 -18.35
N ARG A 2 17.50 1.37 -17.80
CA ARG A 2 17.06 0.29 -16.90
C ARG A 2 16.57 -0.83 -17.81
N ASP A 3 17.14 -2.02 -17.65
CA ASP A 3 16.65 -3.23 -18.33
C ASP A 3 15.35 -3.66 -17.64
N LEU A 4 14.21 -3.31 -18.25
CA LEU A 4 12.88 -3.60 -17.71
C LEU A 4 12.42 -4.97 -18.20
N ASN A 5 11.91 -5.80 -17.30
CA ASN A 5 11.39 -7.13 -17.65
C ASN A 5 9.90 -7.01 -18.02
N GLU A 6 9.62 -6.31 -19.11
CA GLU A 6 8.25 -6.09 -19.57
C GLU A 6 7.56 -7.43 -19.87
N TYR A 7 6.40 -7.63 -19.23
CA TYR A 7 5.57 -8.80 -19.48
C TYR A 7 5.02 -8.77 -20.91
N SER A 8 5.27 -9.84 -21.68
CA SER A 8 4.77 -9.99 -23.05
C SER A 8 3.71 -11.09 -23.13
N PRO A 9 2.42 -10.75 -23.34
CA PRO A 9 1.35 -11.71 -23.49
C PRO A 9 1.57 -12.74 -24.59
N SER A 10 2.30 -12.39 -25.66
CA SER A 10 2.60 -13.30 -26.78
C SER A 10 3.70 -14.32 -26.48
N ALA A 11 4.52 -14.05 -25.45
CA ALA A 11 5.56 -14.97 -25.00
C ALA A 11 5.02 -16.05 -24.04
N SER A 12 3.79 -15.88 -23.53
CA SER A 12 3.13 -16.83 -22.64
C SER A 12 2.15 -17.74 -23.40
N SER A 13 2.32 -19.05 -23.26
CA SER A 13 1.41 -20.04 -23.87
C SER A 13 0.04 -20.15 -23.16
N THR A 14 -0.08 -19.58 -21.95
CA THR A 14 -1.29 -19.63 -21.13
C THR A 14 -2.08 -18.32 -21.13
N SER A 15 -1.44 -17.23 -21.58
CA SER A 15 -2.03 -15.89 -21.69
C SER A 15 -3.23 -15.86 -22.64
N LYS A 16 -4.32 -15.23 -22.18
CA LYS A 16 -5.56 -15.04 -22.94
C LYS A 16 -6.15 -13.67 -22.66
N HIS A 17 -6.62 -12.98 -23.69
CA HIS A 17 -7.39 -11.75 -23.49
C HIS A 17 -8.72 -12.04 -22.79
N LEU A 18 -9.05 -11.22 -21.80
CA LEU A 18 -10.38 -11.23 -21.20
C LEU A 18 -11.35 -10.56 -22.18
N SER A 19 -12.47 -11.20 -22.51
CA SER A 19 -13.46 -10.58 -23.42
C SER A 19 -14.33 -9.53 -22.71
N CYS A 20 -14.88 -8.57 -23.45
CA CYS A 20 -15.83 -7.59 -22.89
C CYS A 20 -17.12 -8.20 -22.31
N SER A 21 -17.51 -9.38 -22.79
CA SER A 21 -18.65 -10.14 -22.24
C SER A 21 -18.36 -10.77 -20.88
N HIS A 22 -17.10 -10.78 -20.44
CA HIS A 22 -16.71 -11.37 -19.17
C HIS A 22 -17.25 -10.53 -18.00
N ARG A 23 -17.79 -11.20 -16.98
CA ARG A 23 -18.43 -10.55 -15.82
C ARG A 23 -17.50 -9.62 -15.00
N LEU A 24 -16.19 -9.82 -15.11
CA LEU A 24 -15.16 -9.00 -14.45
C LEU A 24 -14.62 -7.86 -15.35
N CYS A 25 -15.21 -7.67 -16.54
CA CYS A 25 -14.88 -6.55 -17.40
C CYS A 25 -15.74 -5.33 -17.04
N ASP A 26 -15.24 -4.47 -16.14
CA ASP A 26 -15.99 -3.30 -15.68
C ASP A 26 -16.38 -2.35 -16.81
N LEU A 27 -15.50 -2.21 -17.82
CA LEU A 27 -15.74 -1.38 -19.01
C LEU A 27 -16.39 -2.16 -20.17
N GLY A 28 -16.90 -3.37 -19.92
CA GLY A 28 -17.46 -4.24 -20.95
C GLY A 28 -18.66 -3.63 -21.68
N THR A 29 -19.45 -2.79 -21.01
CA THR A 29 -20.59 -2.08 -21.60
C THR A 29 -20.19 -1.00 -22.60
N SER A 30 -18.94 -0.52 -22.53
CA SER A 30 -18.39 0.47 -23.46
C SER A 30 -17.86 -0.17 -24.74
N CYS A 31 -17.88 -1.51 -24.83
CA CYS A 31 -17.39 -2.26 -25.96
C CYS A 31 -18.43 -2.35 -27.09
N GLN A 32 -18.00 -2.16 -28.34
CA GLN A 32 -18.87 -2.34 -29.51
C GLN A 32 -19.17 -3.82 -29.79
N ASN A 33 -18.21 -4.71 -29.48
CA ASN A 33 -18.35 -6.15 -29.68
C ASN A 33 -18.09 -6.90 -28.36
N PRO A 34 -19.02 -7.76 -27.89
CA PRO A 34 -18.84 -8.53 -26.64
C PRO A 34 -17.61 -9.46 -26.64
N LYS A 35 -17.11 -9.86 -27.82
CA LYS A 35 -15.95 -10.75 -27.97
C LYS A 35 -14.61 -10.00 -28.02
N GLN A 36 -14.61 -8.68 -28.15
CA GLN A 36 -13.35 -7.94 -28.20
C GLN A 36 -12.63 -7.96 -26.84
N PRO A 37 -11.30 -7.75 -26.81
CA PRO A 37 -10.56 -7.64 -25.56
C PRO A 37 -11.11 -6.54 -24.66
N CYS A 38 -11.22 -6.84 -23.38
CA CYS A 38 -11.73 -5.95 -22.35
C CYS A 38 -10.73 -4.83 -22.08
N PRO A 39 -11.11 -3.56 -22.29
CA PRO A 39 -10.26 -2.43 -21.91
C PRO A 39 -10.29 -2.24 -20.39
N TYR A 40 -9.20 -1.71 -19.85
CA TYR A 40 -9.17 -1.17 -18.50
C TYR A 40 -8.56 0.23 -18.50
N THR A 41 -8.97 1.02 -17.52
CA THR A 41 -8.38 2.31 -17.18
C THR A 41 -8.35 2.43 -15.67
N MET A 42 -7.22 2.88 -15.13
CA MET A 42 -7.04 3.16 -13.70
C MET A 42 -6.41 4.54 -13.53
N ASP A 43 -7.06 5.35 -12.72
CA ASP A 43 -6.57 6.66 -12.29
C ASP A 43 -6.09 6.57 -10.84
N TYR A 44 -4.91 7.13 -10.58
CA TYR A 44 -4.30 7.15 -9.26
C TYR A 44 -4.39 8.55 -8.65
N TYR A 45 -4.35 8.62 -7.31
CA TYR A 45 -4.48 9.89 -6.58
C TYR A 45 -3.30 10.85 -6.80
N THR A 46 -2.15 10.36 -7.25
CA THR A 46 -0.98 11.18 -7.57
C THR A 46 -1.18 11.94 -8.87
N GLU A 47 -0.68 13.18 -8.94
CA GLU A 47 -0.98 14.12 -10.01
C GLU A 47 -0.83 13.50 -11.42
N ASN A 48 -1.96 13.46 -12.15
CA ASN A 48 -2.07 12.98 -13.53
C ASN A 48 -1.51 11.56 -13.76
N THR A 49 -1.48 10.72 -12.74
CA THR A 49 -0.96 9.35 -12.85
C THR A 49 -2.09 8.40 -13.25
N SER A 50 -1.95 7.75 -14.39
CA SER A 50 -2.95 6.80 -14.89
C SER A 50 -2.29 5.64 -15.65
N SER A 51 -3.02 4.55 -15.80
CA SER A 51 -2.67 3.42 -16.66
C SER A 51 -3.90 2.91 -17.39
N SER A 52 -3.78 2.68 -18.70
CA SER A 52 -4.82 2.03 -19.49
C SER A 52 -4.25 1.03 -20.47
N GLY A 53 -5.08 0.06 -20.86
CA GLY A 53 -4.70 -1.04 -21.74
C GLY A 53 -5.78 -2.09 -21.81
N LEU A 54 -5.37 -3.36 -21.88
CA LEU A 54 -6.28 -4.50 -22.02
C LEU A 54 -6.11 -5.49 -20.86
N LEU A 55 -7.22 -6.08 -20.40
CA LEU A 55 -7.17 -7.15 -19.42
C LEU A 55 -6.73 -8.47 -20.06
N VAL A 56 -5.83 -9.16 -19.38
CA VAL A 56 -5.30 -10.47 -19.76
C VAL A 56 -5.45 -11.41 -18.56
N GLU A 57 -5.92 -12.62 -18.82
CA GLU A 57 -5.88 -13.74 -17.90
C GLU A 57 -4.61 -14.55 -18.16
N ASP A 58 -3.81 -14.81 -17.13
CA ASP A 58 -2.63 -15.68 -17.22
C ASP A 58 -2.32 -16.35 -15.86
N ILE A 59 -1.25 -17.14 -15.80
CA ILE A 59 -0.82 -17.90 -14.62
C ILE A 59 0.21 -17.11 -13.82
N LEU A 60 -0.15 -16.76 -12.58
CA LEU A 60 0.78 -16.31 -11.56
C LEU A 60 1.42 -17.50 -10.86
N HIS A 61 2.76 -17.51 -10.84
CA HIS A 61 3.54 -18.51 -10.13
C HIS A 61 3.92 -18.00 -8.74
N LEU A 62 3.42 -18.69 -7.71
CA LEU A 62 3.67 -18.42 -6.30
C LEU A 62 4.46 -19.58 -5.69
N ILE A 63 5.00 -19.36 -4.50
CA ILE A 63 5.68 -20.39 -3.70
C ILE A 63 4.85 -20.62 -2.44
N SER A 64 4.59 -21.89 -2.10
CA SER A 64 3.92 -22.23 -0.86
C SER A 64 4.72 -21.76 0.36
N GLY A 65 4.07 -21.05 1.28
CA GLY A 65 4.68 -20.62 2.56
C GLY A 65 4.63 -21.71 3.64
N GLY A 66 5.64 -21.75 4.52
CA GLY A 66 5.72 -22.63 5.70
C GLY A 66 7.15 -23.08 6.02
N ASP A 67 7.50 -23.14 7.31
CA ASP A 67 8.86 -23.48 7.79
C ASP A 67 9.30 -24.93 7.52
N ASN A 68 8.39 -25.82 7.13
CA ASN A 68 8.65 -27.26 7.05
C ASN A 68 8.04 -27.97 5.81
N ALA A 69 7.94 -27.31 4.66
CA ALA A 69 7.41 -27.97 3.47
C ALA A 69 8.26 -27.67 2.23
N LEU A 70 8.53 -28.73 1.46
CA LEU A 70 9.00 -28.66 0.08
C LEU A 70 8.43 -27.42 -0.61
N LYS A 71 9.30 -26.53 -1.12
CA LYS A 71 8.93 -25.31 -1.85
C LYS A 71 8.20 -25.69 -3.13
N ASN A 72 6.92 -26.01 -3.02
CA ASN A 72 6.09 -26.35 -4.16
C ASN A 72 5.66 -25.06 -4.83
N SER A 73 5.79 -25.03 -6.15
CA SER A 73 5.20 -23.97 -6.97
C SER A 73 3.69 -24.11 -6.91
N VAL A 74 3.01 -22.99 -6.62
CA VAL A 74 1.57 -22.86 -6.70
C VAL A 74 1.29 -22.03 -7.95
N GLN A 75 0.45 -22.55 -8.84
CA GLN A 75 0.02 -21.85 -10.03
C GLN A 75 -1.41 -21.37 -9.83
N ALA A 76 -1.67 -20.11 -10.14
CA ALA A 76 -2.98 -19.51 -10.02
C ALA A 76 -3.33 -18.70 -11.25
N SER A 77 -4.52 -18.91 -11.79
CA SER A 77 -5.05 -18.02 -12.82
C SER A 77 -5.41 -16.66 -12.19
N VAL A 78 -4.83 -15.61 -12.73
CA VAL A 78 -5.07 -14.22 -12.34
C VAL A 78 -5.45 -13.39 -13.54
N ILE A 79 -6.17 -12.29 -13.31
CA ILE A 79 -6.45 -11.29 -14.33
C ILE A 79 -5.62 -10.06 -14.02
N ILE A 80 -4.83 -9.62 -14.99
CA ILE A 80 -3.94 -8.46 -14.89
C ILE A 80 -4.24 -7.46 -16.00
N GLY A 81 -3.97 -6.18 -15.73
CA GLY A 81 -3.98 -5.14 -16.75
C GLY A 81 -2.65 -5.10 -17.48
N CYS A 82 -2.66 -5.39 -18.79
CA CYS A 82 -1.50 -5.17 -19.64
C CYS A 82 -1.47 -3.70 -20.08
N GLY A 83 -0.66 -2.88 -19.40
CA GLY A 83 -0.59 -1.45 -19.62
C GLY A 83 0.00 -1.09 -20.98
N MET A 84 -0.72 -0.28 -21.73
CA MET A 84 -0.32 0.18 -23.07
C MET A 84 -0.12 1.70 -23.12
N LYS A 85 -0.76 2.44 -22.21
CA LYS A 85 -0.61 3.88 -22.07
C LYS A 85 -0.54 4.23 -20.59
N GLN A 86 0.47 5.01 -20.22
CA GLN A 86 0.69 5.48 -18.87
C GLN A 86 0.89 7.00 -18.86
N SER A 87 0.63 7.62 -17.71
CA SER A 87 0.89 9.05 -17.47
C SER A 87 1.37 9.29 -16.03
N GLY A 88 1.82 10.51 -15.75
CA GLY A 88 2.27 10.91 -14.42
C GLY A 88 3.49 10.11 -13.95
N GLY A 89 3.54 9.76 -12.66
CA GLY A 89 4.73 9.18 -12.03
C GLY A 89 5.22 7.86 -12.63
N TYR A 90 4.39 7.13 -13.38
CA TYR A 90 4.84 5.96 -14.14
C TYR A 90 5.88 6.32 -15.20
N LEU A 91 5.80 7.51 -15.79
CA LEU A 91 6.80 8.00 -16.76
C LEU A 91 8.14 8.35 -16.08
N ASP A 92 8.11 8.61 -14.77
CA ASP A 92 9.28 8.91 -13.94
C ASP A 92 9.91 7.64 -13.32
N GLY A 93 9.42 6.46 -13.71
CA GLY A 93 9.99 5.17 -13.29
C GLY A 93 9.43 4.60 -11.99
N VAL A 94 8.26 5.06 -11.53
CA VAL A 94 7.50 4.39 -10.48
C VAL A 94 6.96 3.05 -11.01
N ALA A 95 7.04 1.99 -10.19
CA ALA A 95 6.52 0.66 -10.50
C ALA A 95 6.97 0.14 -11.89
N PRO A 96 8.29 0.04 -12.12
CA PRO A 96 8.88 -0.20 -13.45
C PRO A 96 8.41 -1.51 -14.12
N ASP A 97 8.14 -2.55 -13.32
CA ASP A 97 7.65 -3.85 -13.80
C ASP A 97 6.15 -4.06 -13.50
N GLY A 98 5.44 -2.99 -13.15
CA GLY A 98 4.00 -2.99 -12.87
C GLY A 98 3.64 -2.94 -11.38
N LEU A 99 2.33 -3.05 -11.12
CA LEU A 99 1.72 -2.88 -9.81
C LEU A 99 0.76 -4.05 -9.53
N ILE A 100 0.88 -4.65 -8.34
CA ILE A 100 -0.05 -5.68 -7.86
C ILE A 100 -1.11 -5.02 -6.99
N GLY A 101 -2.34 -4.94 -7.52
CA GLY A 101 -3.48 -4.40 -6.79
C GLY A 101 -4.00 -5.39 -5.75
N LEU A 102 -3.93 -5.01 -4.47
CA LEU A 102 -4.42 -5.81 -3.33
C LEU A 102 -5.82 -5.40 -2.88
N GLY A 103 -6.60 -4.70 -3.71
CA GLY A 103 -7.93 -4.20 -3.34
C GLY A 103 -8.97 -5.28 -3.04
N LEU A 104 -10.13 -4.86 -2.55
CA LEU A 104 -11.25 -5.74 -2.16
C LEU A 104 -12.09 -6.26 -3.34
N GLY A 105 -11.77 -5.85 -4.58
CA GLY A 105 -12.53 -6.23 -5.77
C GLY A 105 -12.38 -7.71 -6.13
N GLU A 106 -13.39 -8.28 -6.80
CA GLU A 106 -13.37 -9.70 -7.21
C GLU A 106 -12.22 -10.05 -8.16
N ILE A 107 -11.71 -9.05 -8.91
CA ILE A 107 -10.61 -9.21 -9.86
C ILE A 107 -9.23 -9.19 -9.18
N SER A 108 -9.14 -8.79 -7.90
CA SER A 108 -7.85 -8.69 -7.23
C SER A 108 -7.21 -10.06 -7.02
N VAL A 109 -5.87 -10.09 -7.00
CA VAL A 109 -5.10 -11.32 -6.75
C VAL A 109 -5.58 -12.08 -5.50
N PRO A 110 -5.72 -11.48 -4.30
CA PRO A 110 -6.20 -12.22 -3.14
C PRO A 110 -7.61 -12.81 -3.34
N SER A 111 -8.52 -12.07 -3.98
CA SER A 111 -9.88 -12.55 -4.28
C SER A 111 -9.89 -13.74 -5.24
N LEU A 112 -9.10 -13.68 -6.31
CA LEU A 112 -9.01 -14.77 -7.30
C LEU A 112 -8.39 -16.02 -6.69
N LEU A 113 -7.32 -15.88 -5.89
CA LEU A 113 -6.69 -16.99 -5.17
C LEU A 113 -7.66 -17.65 -4.18
N ALA A 114 -8.40 -16.86 -3.41
CA ALA A 114 -9.38 -17.37 -2.45
C ALA A 114 -10.56 -18.05 -3.16
N LYS A 115 -11.05 -17.49 -4.26
CA LYS A 115 -12.12 -18.07 -5.07
C LYS A 115 -11.73 -19.39 -5.73
N ALA A 116 -10.46 -19.55 -6.08
CA ALA A 116 -9.90 -20.81 -6.56
C ALA A 116 -9.73 -21.86 -5.45
N GLY A 117 -9.98 -21.51 -4.18
CA GLY A 117 -9.82 -22.41 -3.04
C GLY A 117 -8.35 -22.63 -2.64
N LEU A 118 -7.43 -21.81 -3.15
CA LEU A 118 -5.99 -21.96 -2.87
C LEU A 118 -5.61 -21.39 -1.49
N ILE A 119 -6.33 -20.37 -1.03
CA ILE A 119 -6.05 -19.65 0.21
C ILE A 119 -7.35 -19.26 0.93
N ARG A 120 -7.22 -18.83 2.18
CA ARG A 120 -8.26 -18.01 2.84
C ARG A 120 -8.26 -16.61 2.20
N ASN A 121 -9.41 -15.93 2.18
CA ASN A 121 -9.50 -14.55 1.67
C ASN A 121 -8.90 -13.55 2.66
N SER A 122 -7.59 -13.59 2.80
CA SER A 122 -6.78 -12.77 3.67
C SER A 122 -5.36 -12.70 3.12
N PHE A 123 -4.59 -11.71 3.58
CA PHE A 123 -3.16 -11.65 3.33
C PHE A 123 -2.49 -10.84 4.43
N SER A 124 -1.18 -10.99 4.55
CA SER A 124 -0.35 -10.14 5.39
C SER A 124 0.83 -9.58 4.59
N MET A 125 1.33 -8.44 5.05
CA MET A 125 2.54 -7.81 4.53
C MET A 125 3.48 -7.60 5.70
N CYS A 126 4.73 -7.99 5.53
CA CYS A 126 5.77 -7.81 6.54
C CYS A 126 7.01 -7.24 5.86
N PHE A 127 7.35 -6.00 6.21
CA PHE A 127 8.52 -5.28 5.71
C PHE A 127 9.59 -5.27 6.79
N ASP A 128 10.83 -5.54 6.39
CA ASP A 128 12.01 -5.49 7.22
C ASP A 128 12.71 -4.13 7.06
N LYS A 129 13.68 -3.83 7.93
CA LYS A 129 14.36 -2.53 8.00
C LYS A 129 15.37 -2.31 6.87
N ASP A 130 15.72 -3.35 6.14
CA ASP A 130 16.65 -3.34 5.01
C ASP A 130 15.93 -3.18 3.66
N ASP A 131 14.71 -2.59 3.70
CA ASP A 131 13.82 -2.41 2.56
C ASP A 131 13.36 -3.71 1.88
N SER A 132 13.63 -4.87 2.51
CA SER A 132 13.08 -6.15 2.09
C SER A 132 11.71 -6.41 2.71
N GLY A 133 10.99 -7.39 2.19
CA GLY A 133 9.70 -7.75 2.75
C GLY A 133 9.10 -8.99 2.11
N ARG A 134 7.96 -9.41 2.66
CA ARG A 134 7.18 -10.55 2.18
C ARG A 134 5.70 -10.22 2.21
N ILE A 135 4.98 -10.74 1.21
CA ILE A 135 3.53 -10.78 1.18
C ILE A 135 3.11 -12.24 1.30
N PHE A 136 2.25 -12.55 2.25
CA PHE A 136 1.71 -13.90 2.45
C PHE A 136 0.23 -13.91 2.15
N PHE A 137 -0.15 -14.57 1.06
CA PHE A 137 -1.54 -14.79 0.71
C PHE A 137 -2.13 -15.94 1.54
N GLY A 138 -3.32 -15.71 2.11
CA GLY A 138 -4.01 -16.66 2.99
C GLY A 138 -3.61 -16.59 4.46
N ASP A 139 -2.59 -15.80 4.81
CA ASP A 139 -2.20 -15.58 6.19
C ASP A 139 -3.27 -14.78 6.93
N GLN A 140 -3.51 -15.14 8.19
CA GLN A 140 -4.43 -14.46 9.09
C GLN A 140 -3.71 -13.78 10.25
N GLY A 141 -2.38 -13.91 10.31
CA GLY A 141 -1.56 -13.43 11.41
C GLY A 141 -1.75 -14.26 12.69
N PRO A 142 -1.00 -13.93 13.74
CA PRO A 142 -1.08 -14.64 15.01
C PRO A 142 -2.40 -14.34 15.74
N ALA A 143 -2.93 -15.32 16.47
CA ALA A 143 -4.18 -15.18 17.23
C ALA A 143 -4.12 -14.09 18.32
N THR A 144 -2.92 -13.68 18.73
CA THR A 144 -2.68 -12.67 19.75
C THR A 144 -2.57 -11.24 19.19
N GLN A 145 -2.71 -11.06 17.87
CA GLN A 145 -2.60 -9.73 17.28
C GLN A 145 -3.75 -8.81 17.69
N GLN A 146 -3.46 -7.52 17.81
CA GLN A 146 -4.51 -6.51 17.91
C GLN A 146 -5.15 -6.31 16.54
N SER A 147 -6.43 -5.95 16.51
CA SER A 147 -7.16 -5.75 15.27
C SER A 147 -8.12 -4.57 15.36
N THR A 148 -8.49 -4.04 14.20
CA THR A 148 -9.56 -3.06 14.06
C THR A 148 -10.39 -3.42 12.83
N SER A 149 -11.69 -3.14 12.88
CA SER A 149 -12.59 -3.47 11.77
C SER A 149 -12.46 -2.47 10.64
N PHE A 150 -12.54 -2.96 9.40
CA PHE A 150 -12.71 -2.07 8.26
C PHE A 150 -14.06 -1.35 8.33
N LEU A 151 -14.08 -0.12 7.86
CA LEU A 151 -15.25 0.75 7.81
C LEU A 151 -15.84 0.77 6.40
N ALA A 152 -17.16 0.66 6.32
CA ALA A 152 -17.87 0.86 5.06
C ALA A 152 -17.93 2.36 4.71
N SER A 153 -17.81 2.67 3.43
CA SER A 153 -18.12 3.98 2.86
C SER A 153 -19.46 3.86 2.13
N ASN A 154 -20.47 4.62 2.57
CA ASN A 154 -21.83 4.58 2.02
C ASN A 154 -22.41 3.15 1.93
N GLY A 155 -22.18 2.34 2.96
CA GLY A 155 -22.67 0.95 3.04
C GLY A 155 -21.86 -0.06 2.22
N LYS A 156 -20.75 0.34 1.59
CA LYS A 156 -19.89 -0.55 0.78
C LYS A 156 -18.43 -0.53 1.26
N TYR A 157 -17.77 -1.68 1.20
CA TYR A 157 -16.34 -1.81 1.42
C TYR A 157 -15.59 -1.60 0.10
N ILE A 158 -15.29 -0.34 -0.20
CA ILE A 158 -14.62 0.03 -1.47
C ILE A 158 -13.09 -0.07 -1.38
N THR A 159 -12.52 0.04 -0.17
CA THR A 159 -11.08 -0.09 0.13
C THR A 159 -10.87 -0.35 1.63
N TYR A 160 -9.63 -0.46 2.06
CA TYR A 160 -9.21 -0.69 3.45
C TYR A 160 -9.30 0.59 4.29
N ILE A 161 -10.51 0.98 4.65
CA ILE A 161 -10.74 2.16 5.51
C ILE A 161 -10.76 1.72 6.97
N ILE A 162 -10.00 2.38 7.84
CA ILE A 162 -10.01 2.18 9.29
C ILE A 162 -10.38 3.48 10.01
N GLY A 163 -10.86 3.38 11.25
CA GLY A 163 -11.17 4.54 12.10
C GLY A 163 -10.19 4.66 13.26
N VAL A 164 -9.44 5.76 13.31
CA VAL A 164 -8.55 6.12 14.43
C VAL A 164 -9.34 7.01 15.39
N GLU A 165 -9.37 6.65 16.68
CA GLU A 165 -10.09 7.41 17.72
C GLU A 165 -9.26 8.57 18.26
N THR A 166 -7.96 8.34 18.47
CA THR A 166 -7.01 9.36 18.95
C THR A 166 -5.58 8.96 18.63
N CYS A 167 -4.70 9.95 18.50
CA CYS A 167 -3.26 9.78 18.45
C CYS A 167 -2.64 10.14 19.80
N CYS A 168 -1.76 9.29 20.30
CA CYS A 168 -1.00 9.52 21.51
C CYS A 168 0.49 9.68 21.21
N ILE A 169 1.11 10.70 21.82
CA ILE A 169 2.53 11.02 21.74
C ILE A 169 3.12 10.85 23.14
N GLY A 170 4.06 9.93 23.31
CA GLY A 170 4.55 9.51 24.63
C GLY A 170 3.39 9.04 25.50
N SER A 171 3.17 9.74 26.62
CA SER A 171 2.06 9.49 27.56
C SER A 171 0.81 10.34 27.30
N SER A 172 0.84 11.26 26.33
CA SER A 172 -0.22 12.23 26.08
C SER A 172 -1.12 11.78 24.92
N CYS A 173 -2.41 11.51 25.18
CA CYS A 173 -3.39 11.26 24.11
C CYS A 173 -4.13 12.55 23.74
N LEU A 174 -4.10 12.90 22.45
CA LEU A 174 -4.50 14.20 21.96
C LEU A 174 -6.00 14.26 21.65
N LYS A 175 -6.67 15.32 22.08
CA LYS A 175 -8.08 15.57 21.74
C LYS A 175 -8.21 15.96 20.26
N GLN A 176 -9.37 15.71 19.67
CA GLN A 176 -9.69 16.11 18.28
C GLN A 176 -8.72 15.53 17.23
N THR A 177 -8.10 14.38 17.53
CA THR A 177 -7.23 13.64 16.59
C THR A 177 -7.89 12.38 16.05
N SER A 178 -9.23 12.35 16.03
CA SER A 178 -10.01 11.26 15.42
C SER A 178 -10.10 11.45 13.91
N PHE A 179 -9.84 10.41 13.12
CA PHE A 179 -9.96 10.46 11.66
C PHE A 179 -10.22 9.07 11.07
N LYS A 180 -10.65 9.04 9.80
CA LYS A 180 -10.65 7.82 9.00
C LYS A 180 -9.39 7.80 8.15
N ALA A 181 -8.78 6.64 8.00
CA ALA A 181 -7.59 6.44 7.20
C ALA A 181 -7.80 5.34 6.17
N ILE A 182 -7.20 5.50 4.99
CA ILE A 182 -7.02 4.42 4.03
C ILE A 182 -5.69 3.75 4.35
N VAL A 183 -5.68 2.42 4.48
CA VAL A 183 -4.44 1.64 4.62
C VAL A 183 -3.92 1.33 3.23
N ASP A 184 -2.79 1.92 2.87
CA ASP A 184 -2.24 1.89 1.52
C ASP A 184 -0.73 1.60 1.54
N SER A 185 -0.32 0.45 0.99
CA SER A 185 1.09 0.08 0.82
C SER A 185 1.76 0.79 -0.37
N GLY A 186 0.98 1.45 -1.23
CA GLY A 186 1.47 2.24 -2.37
C GLY A 186 1.87 3.68 -2.02
N SER A 187 1.64 4.12 -0.78
CA SER A 187 2.01 5.46 -0.30
C SER A 187 3.20 5.40 0.64
N SER A 188 4.31 6.04 0.28
CA SER A 188 5.54 6.06 1.09
C SER A 188 5.40 6.80 2.43
N PHE A 189 4.50 7.78 2.50
CA PHE A 189 4.27 8.59 3.69
C PHE A 189 2.82 8.54 4.16
N THR A 190 2.61 8.83 5.45
CA THR A 190 1.27 8.98 6.02
C THR A 190 0.79 10.42 5.85
N PHE A 191 -0.37 10.58 5.23
CA PHE A 191 -1.03 11.88 5.08
C PHE A 191 -2.15 12.02 6.09
N LEU A 192 -2.18 13.15 6.81
CA LEU A 192 -3.15 13.43 7.86
C LEU A 192 -3.97 14.68 7.51
N PRO A 193 -5.23 14.77 7.97
CA PRO A 193 -5.96 16.03 7.93
C PRO A 193 -5.16 17.15 8.58
N LYS A 194 -5.17 18.35 7.99
CA LYS A 194 -4.31 19.47 8.40
C LYS A 194 -4.33 19.74 9.90
N GLU A 195 -5.51 19.84 10.49
CA GLU A 195 -5.69 20.14 11.93
C GLU A 195 -5.13 19.02 12.82
N VAL A 196 -5.30 17.76 12.39
CA VAL A 196 -4.77 16.58 13.10
C VAL A 196 -3.25 16.55 13.02
N TYR A 197 -2.69 16.80 11.83
CA TYR A 197 -1.24 16.91 11.62
C TYR A 197 -0.64 18.01 12.50
N GLU A 198 -1.19 19.22 12.47
CA GLU A 198 -0.67 20.36 13.23
C GLU A 198 -0.68 20.07 14.74
N THR A 199 -1.74 19.44 15.24
CA THR A 199 -1.87 19.04 16.65
C THR A 199 -0.82 17.97 17.04
N ILE A 200 -0.66 16.95 16.20
CA ILE A 200 0.32 15.86 16.42
C ILE A 200 1.75 16.40 16.35
N ALA A 201 2.07 17.18 15.32
CA ALA A 201 3.40 17.73 15.10
C ALA A 201 3.83 18.66 16.24
N ALA A 202 2.91 19.50 16.75
CA ALA A 202 3.19 20.39 17.87
C ALA A 202 3.50 19.61 19.17
N GLU A 203 2.74 18.56 19.49
CA GLU A 203 3.05 17.76 20.68
C GLU A 203 4.31 16.92 20.50
N PHE A 204 4.56 16.39 19.30
CA PHE A 204 5.78 15.66 18.98
C PHE A 204 7.02 16.55 19.18
N ASP A 205 7.03 17.74 18.59
CA ASP A 205 8.11 18.72 18.73
C ASP A 205 8.32 19.13 20.20
N ARG A 206 7.24 19.41 20.93
CA ARG A 206 7.30 19.74 22.36
C ARG A 206 8.01 18.65 23.18
N GLN A 207 7.84 17.38 22.82
CA GLN A 207 8.47 16.26 23.53
C GLN A 207 9.89 15.94 23.04
N VAL A 208 10.19 16.16 21.76
CA VAL A 208 11.57 16.07 21.24
C VAL A 208 12.43 17.16 21.89
N ASN A 209 11.89 18.36 22.03
CA ASN A 209 12.53 19.51 22.68
C ASN A 209 13.95 19.77 22.13
N ASP A 210 14.07 19.78 20.81
CA ASP A 210 15.30 20.11 20.09
C ASP A 210 15.03 21.23 19.08
N THR A 211 16.06 21.75 18.43
CA THR A 211 15.93 22.86 17.50
C THR A 211 15.40 22.37 16.16
N ILE A 212 14.22 22.84 15.76
CA ILE A 212 13.71 22.64 14.41
C ILE A 212 14.65 23.34 13.40
N THR A 213 14.98 22.62 12.35
CA THR A 213 15.69 23.12 11.17
C THR A 213 14.88 22.83 9.91
N SER A 214 15.16 23.55 8.83
CA SER A 214 14.65 23.23 7.50
C SER A 214 15.77 22.64 6.65
N PHE A 215 15.43 21.70 5.77
CA PHE A 215 16.34 21.17 4.77
C PHE A 215 15.86 21.62 3.40
N GLU A 216 16.72 22.37 2.70
CA GLU A 216 16.42 22.85 1.35
C GLU A 216 16.18 21.65 0.41
N GLY A 217 15.16 21.77 -0.45
CA GLY A 217 14.75 20.71 -1.37
C GLY A 217 13.76 19.67 -0.80
N TYR A 218 13.41 19.74 0.49
CA TYR A 218 12.41 18.85 1.09
C TYR A 218 11.15 19.61 1.52
N PRO A 219 9.94 19.03 1.35
CA PRO A 219 8.69 19.70 1.68
C PRO A 219 8.39 19.75 3.19
N TRP A 220 9.23 19.13 4.01
CA TRP A 220 9.01 18.93 5.44
C TRP A 220 9.31 20.17 6.26
N LYS A 221 8.44 20.47 7.23
CA LYS A 221 8.53 21.67 8.08
C LYS A 221 9.21 21.43 9.42
N CYS A 222 9.23 20.19 9.90
CA CYS A 222 9.71 19.81 11.22
C CYS A 222 10.88 18.83 11.09
N CYS A 223 12.09 19.34 10.90
CA CYS A 223 13.29 18.49 10.87
C CYS A 223 14.17 18.77 12.08
N TYR A 224 14.84 17.75 12.58
CA TYR A 224 15.81 17.83 13.68
C TYR A 224 17.19 17.43 13.17
N LYS A 225 18.22 18.14 13.62
CA LYS A 225 19.60 17.78 13.30
C LYS A 225 20.01 16.52 14.04
N SER A 226 20.70 15.64 13.34
CA SER A 226 21.21 14.39 13.88
C SER A 226 22.71 14.27 13.58
N SER A 227 23.47 13.72 14.52
CA SER A 227 24.89 13.42 14.32
C SER A 227 25.23 12.04 14.88
N SER A 228 26.38 11.48 14.48
CA SER A 228 26.87 10.19 15.01
C SER A 228 27.05 10.18 16.53
N GLN A 229 27.10 11.35 17.16
CA GLN A 229 27.28 11.51 18.61
C GLN A 229 25.98 11.91 19.34
N ARG A 230 24.96 12.41 18.62
CA ARG A 230 23.70 12.87 19.20
C ARG A 230 22.53 12.58 18.27
N LEU A 231 21.74 11.58 18.66
CA LEU A 231 20.43 11.29 18.09
C LEU A 231 19.35 11.99 18.94
N PRO A 232 18.38 12.70 18.34
CA PRO A 232 17.24 13.22 19.08
C PRO A 232 16.48 12.10 19.79
N LYS A 233 16.05 12.34 21.02
CA LYS A 233 15.19 11.39 21.73
C LYS A 233 13.76 11.57 21.23
N LEU A 234 13.31 10.63 20.41
CA LEU A 234 11.99 10.70 19.78
C LEU A 234 10.91 10.12 20.72
N PRO A 235 9.76 10.80 20.88
CA PRO A 235 8.64 10.25 21.62
C PRO A 235 7.99 9.10 20.82
N SER A 236 7.37 8.15 21.53
CA SER A 236 6.58 7.10 20.87
C SER A 236 5.31 7.69 20.28
N VAL A 237 4.93 7.26 19.08
CA VAL A 237 3.64 7.60 18.47
C VAL A 237 2.75 6.37 18.46
N LYS A 238 1.51 6.51 18.92
CA LYS A 238 0.54 5.41 19.01
C LYS A 238 -0.81 5.86 18.49
N LEU A 239 -1.38 5.10 17.58
CA LEU A 239 -2.76 5.26 17.14
C LEU A 239 -3.66 4.37 18.01
N MET A 240 -4.75 4.93 18.49
CA MET A 240 -5.74 4.20 19.28
C MET A 240 -6.97 3.89 18.44
N PHE A 241 -7.51 2.69 18.61
CA PHE A 241 -8.67 2.16 17.91
C PHE A 241 -9.74 1.74 18.92
N PRO A 242 -10.99 1.49 18.44
CA PRO A 242 -12.05 0.97 19.28
C PRO A 242 -11.63 -0.30 20.04
N GLN A 243 -12.31 -0.54 21.17
CA GLN A 243 -12.05 -1.68 22.06
C GLN A 243 -10.65 -1.67 22.70
N ASN A 244 -10.04 -0.49 22.83
CA ASN A 244 -8.71 -0.31 23.44
C ASN A 244 -7.60 -1.05 22.67
N ASN A 245 -7.80 -1.30 21.38
CA ASN A 245 -6.74 -1.74 20.47
C ASN A 245 -5.85 -0.54 20.10
N SER A 246 -4.61 -0.82 19.72
CA SER A 246 -3.64 0.21 19.39
C SER A 246 -2.67 -0.23 18.30
N PHE A 247 -2.03 0.74 17.66
CA PHE A 247 -0.91 0.51 16.76
C PHE A 247 0.20 1.46 17.16
N VAL A 248 1.34 0.89 17.57
CA VAL A 248 2.56 1.66 17.83
C VAL A 248 3.24 1.89 16.49
N VAL A 249 3.44 3.15 16.14
CA VAL A 249 4.13 3.52 14.92
C VAL A 249 5.62 3.25 15.11
N ASN A 250 6.13 2.27 14.37
CA ASN A 250 7.55 1.97 14.34
C ASN A 250 8.27 3.03 13.50
N ASN A 251 9.34 3.62 14.05
CA ASN A 251 10.13 4.67 13.41
C ASN A 251 9.24 5.81 12.87
N PRO A 252 8.65 6.66 13.74
CA PRO A 252 7.71 7.71 13.36
C PRO A 252 8.38 8.90 12.64
N VAL A 253 9.57 8.69 12.09
CA VAL A 253 10.43 9.71 11.48
C VAL A 253 11.10 9.16 10.22
N PHE A 254 11.44 10.05 9.30
CA PHE A 254 12.19 9.76 8.10
C PHE A 254 13.61 10.33 8.18
N VAL A 255 14.63 9.50 7.95
CA VAL A 255 16.03 9.95 8.00
C VAL A 255 16.44 10.49 6.63
N ILE A 256 16.90 11.75 6.61
CA ILE A 256 17.43 12.41 5.42
C ILE A 256 18.96 12.28 5.45
N TYR A 257 19.51 11.57 4.47
CA TYR A 257 20.95 11.41 4.30
C TYR A 257 21.52 12.51 3.38
N GLY A 258 22.36 13.39 3.93
CA GLY A 258 23.11 14.42 3.21
C GLY A 258 24.49 14.65 3.83
N THR A 259 25.20 15.73 3.46
CA THR A 259 26.45 16.16 4.12
C THR A 259 26.24 16.50 5.61
N GLN A 260 24.98 16.65 6.04
CA GLN A 260 24.51 16.59 7.43
C GLN A 260 23.35 15.58 7.49
N VAL A 261 23.30 14.74 8.52
CA VAL A 261 22.22 13.77 8.72
C VAL A 261 21.04 14.48 9.41
N GLY A 262 19.85 14.41 8.82
CA GLY A 262 18.62 14.99 9.36
C GLY A 262 17.58 13.92 9.68
N VAL A 263 16.68 14.21 10.61
CA VAL A 263 15.51 13.36 10.92
C VAL A 263 14.27 14.24 10.81
N SER A 264 13.31 13.85 9.97
CA SER A 264 12.03 14.54 9.77
C SER A 264 10.86 13.77 10.34
#